data_AF-A0A094DXX5-F1
#
_entry.id   AF-A0A094DXX5-F1
#
_cell.length_a   1.000
_cell.length_b   1.000
_cell.length_c   1.000
_cell.angle_alpha   90.00
_cell.angle_beta   90.00
_cell.angle_gamma   90.00
#
_symmetry.space_group_name_H-M   'P 1'
#
loop_
_entity.id
_entity.type
_entity.pdbx_description
1 polymer ?
#
loop_
_entity_poly.entity_id
_entity_poly.type
_entity_poly.pdbx_seq_one_letter_code
_entity_poly.pdbx_strand_id
1 'polypeptide(L)'
;MQDKQGLEKVWLEYLIVLNLEQFDVDVQRAMLTATKRSHELRPDAAQSLDAMKFCHHDMRKMFMVDGAAGPPHMVTGNKMRFGKVMDLLNFLFLWDEQERPGWGNKLYWVILQKTFEMLERRLGYRRADKWLDEFLHVVRLTHWVLPYPSNGALITSTKTSDR
;
A
#
# COMPACT_ATOMS: atom_id res chain seq x y z
N MET A 1 31.81 15.41 -12.48
CA MET A 1 30.75 15.86 -11.54
C MET A 1 29.36 15.37 -11.96
N GLN A 2 29.03 15.36 -13.26
CA GLN A 2 27.76 14.81 -13.80
C GLN A 2 27.50 13.33 -13.48
N ASP A 3 28.53 12.48 -13.49
CA ASP A 3 28.40 11.03 -13.24
C ASP A 3 27.86 10.69 -11.83
N LYS A 4 28.30 11.45 -10.81
CA LYS A 4 27.83 11.27 -9.43
C LYS A 4 26.36 11.69 -9.24
N GLN A 5 25.90 12.71 -9.97
CA GLN A 5 24.50 13.15 -9.93
C GLN A 5 23.58 12.13 -10.61
N GLY A 6 24.04 11.51 -11.70
CA GLY A 6 23.30 10.42 -12.36
C GLY A 6 23.15 9.20 -11.47
N LEU A 7 24.23 8.76 -10.83
CA LEU A 7 24.21 7.62 -9.90
C LEU A 7 23.32 7.88 -8.68
N GLU A 8 23.37 9.09 -8.12
CA GLU A 8 22.49 9.46 -7.00
C GLU A 8 21.01 9.40 -7.39
N LYS A 9 20.66 9.91 -8.58
CA LYS A 9 19.29 9.83 -9.09
C LYS A 9 18.82 8.39 -9.24
N VAL A 10 19.63 7.53 -9.88
CA VAL A 10 19.30 6.10 -10.05
C VAL A 10 19.12 5.41 -8.71
N TRP A 11 19.97 5.72 -7.73
CA TRP A 11 19.84 5.17 -6.38
C TRP A 11 18.55 5.62 -5.69
N LEU A 12 18.16 6.89 -5.80
CA LEU A 12 16.90 7.39 -5.23
C LEU A 12 15.67 6.74 -5.89
N GLU A 13 15.70 6.56 -7.21
CA GLU A 13 14.65 5.86 -7.96
C GLU A 13 14.57 4.38 -7.56
N TYR A 14 15.71 3.70 -7.42
CA TYR A 14 15.77 2.33 -6.91
C TYR A 14 15.14 2.20 -5.52
N LEU A 15 15.41 3.14 -4.62
CA LEU A 15 14.80 3.14 -3.29
C LEU A 15 13.28 3.31 -3.34
N ILE A 16 12.75 4.12 -4.27
CA ILE A 16 11.29 4.22 -4.47
C ILE A 16 10.72 2.86 -4.85
N VAL A 17 11.30 2.21 -5.85
CA VAL A 17 10.85 0.90 -6.34
C VAL A 17 10.90 -0.15 -5.24
N LEU A 18 12.01 -0.23 -4.50
CA LEU A 18 12.19 -1.17 -3.40
C LEU A 18 11.10 -1.03 -2.32
N ASN A 19 10.79 0.21 -1.92
CA ASN A 19 9.76 0.46 -0.91
C ASN A 19 8.35 0.15 -1.44
N LEU A 20 8.10 0.44 -2.72
CA LEU A 20 6.83 0.18 -3.37
C LEU A 20 6.57 -1.32 -3.53
N GLU A 21 7.56 -2.09 -3.97
CA GLU A 21 7.47 -3.55 -4.09
C GLU A 21 7.21 -4.21 -2.72
N GLN A 22 7.86 -3.72 -1.67
CA GLN A 22 7.62 -4.25 -0.32
C GLN A 22 6.19 -3.93 0.18
N PHE A 23 5.64 -2.76 -0.17
CA PHE A 23 4.25 -2.42 0.10
C PHE A 23 3.30 -3.38 -0.61
N ASP A 24 3.54 -3.65 -1.89
CA ASP A 24 2.73 -4.57 -2.69
C ASP A 24 2.70 -5.97 -2.06
N VAL A 25 3.87 -6.51 -1.71
CA VAL A 25 4.00 -7.81 -1.05
C VAL A 25 3.20 -7.86 0.27
N ASP A 26 3.28 -6.81 1.09
CA ASP A 26 2.58 -6.80 2.38
C ASP A 26 1.06 -6.65 2.23
N VAL A 27 0.60 -5.89 1.23
CA VAL A 27 -0.81 -5.79 0.88
C VAL A 27 -1.33 -7.13 0.37
N GLN A 28 -0.61 -7.80 -0.53
CA GLN A 28 -0.96 -9.11 -1.05
C GLN A 28 -1.05 -10.17 0.06
N ARG A 29 -0.08 -10.18 0.99
CA ARG A 29 -0.12 -11.05 2.17
C ARG A 29 -1.33 -10.76 3.05
N ALA A 30 -1.69 -9.49 3.22
CA ALA A 30 -2.90 -9.10 3.96
C ALA A 30 -4.18 -9.61 3.26
N MET A 31 -4.26 -9.49 1.93
CA MET A 31 -5.39 -10.01 1.13
C MET A 31 -5.51 -11.54 1.25
N LEU A 32 -4.40 -12.28 1.13
CA LEU A 32 -4.38 -13.73 1.32
C LEU A 32 -4.81 -14.14 2.73
N THR A 33 -4.38 -13.39 3.75
CA THR A 33 -4.76 -13.65 5.14
C THR A 33 -6.25 -13.41 5.36
N ALA A 34 -6.82 -12.34 4.79
CA ALA A 34 -8.24 -12.05 4.86
C ALA A 34 -9.09 -13.11 4.14
N THR A 35 -8.61 -13.61 3.00
CA THR A 35 -9.29 -14.65 2.20
C THR A 35 -9.49 -15.95 2.97
N LYS A 36 -8.57 -16.33 3.87
CA LYS A 36 -8.76 -17.51 4.73
C LYS A 36 -10.02 -17.44 5.59
N ARG A 37 -10.59 -16.24 5.79
CA ARG A 37 -11.78 -15.99 6.59
C ARG A 37 -13.04 -15.77 5.74
N SER A 38 -12.96 -15.04 4.64
CA SER A 38 -14.13 -14.65 3.84
C SER A 38 -14.19 -15.20 2.42
N HIS A 39 -13.16 -15.91 1.95
CA HIS A 39 -13.07 -16.51 0.61
C HIS A 39 -13.37 -15.52 -0.55
N GLU A 40 -13.13 -14.23 -0.33
CA GLU A 40 -13.40 -13.16 -1.29
C GLU A 40 -12.40 -13.14 -2.47
N LEU A 41 -11.23 -13.77 -2.36
CA LEU A 41 -10.34 -13.99 -3.50
C LEU A 41 -10.67 -15.28 -4.23
N ARG A 42 -10.54 -15.25 -5.56
CA ARG A 42 -10.62 -16.47 -6.36
C ARG A 42 -9.52 -17.46 -5.98
N PRO A 43 -9.76 -18.77 -6.14
CA PRO A 43 -8.76 -19.80 -5.87
C PRO A 43 -7.47 -19.65 -6.69
N ASP A 44 -7.58 -19.15 -7.92
CA ASP A 44 -6.45 -18.90 -8.84
C ASP A 44 -5.79 -17.53 -8.64
N ALA A 45 -6.43 -16.60 -7.92
CA ALA A 45 -5.87 -15.28 -7.65
C ALA A 45 -4.56 -15.37 -6.87
N ALA A 46 -4.39 -16.41 -6.02
CA ALA A 46 -3.14 -16.65 -5.28
C ALA A 46 -1.91 -16.85 -6.19
N GLN A 47 -2.12 -17.37 -7.40
CA GLN A 47 -1.06 -17.61 -8.39
C GLN A 47 -0.73 -16.36 -9.22
N SER A 48 -1.65 -15.38 -9.26
CA SER A 48 -1.52 -14.15 -10.05
C SER A 48 -1.00 -12.95 -9.24
N LEU A 49 -0.71 -13.14 -7.94
CA LEU A 49 -0.30 -12.05 -7.04
C LEU A 49 1.05 -11.43 -7.44
N ASP A 50 1.99 -12.22 -7.98
CA ASP A 50 3.31 -11.74 -8.41
C ASP A 50 3.26 -10.68 -9.54
N ALA A 51 2.14 -10.58 -10.26
CA ALA A 51 1.93 -9.58 -11.32
C ALA A 51 0.73 -8.65 -11.04
N MET A 52 0.26 -8.60 -9.78
CA MET A 52 -0.91 -7.80 -9.41
C MET A 52 -0.65 -6.32 -9.71
N LYS A 53 -1.56 -5.73 -10.48
CA LYS A 53 -1.65 -4.27 -10.61
C LYS A 53 -2.78 -3.76 -9.73
N PHE A 54 -2.48 -2.74 -8.94
CA PHE A 54 -3.42 -2.07 -8.04
C PHE A 54 -4.39 -1.15 -8.79
N CYS A 55 -5.07 -1.68 -9.80
CA CYS A 55 -6.08 -0.98 -10.57
C CYS A 55 -7.41 -1.74 -10.56
N HIS A 56 -8.50 -1.01 -10.72
CA HIS A 56 -9.84 -1.60 -10.68
C HIS A 56 -10.04 -2.72 -11.73
N HIS A 57 -9.45 -2.59 -12.93
CA HIS A 57 -9.58 -3.58 -13.99
C HIS A 57 -8.98 -4.94 -13.60
N ASP A 58 -7.76 -4.96 -13.06
CA ASP A 58 -7.08 -6.20 -12.71
C ASP A 58 -7.59 -6.75 -11.39
N MET A 59 -7.85 -5.91 -10.38
CA MET A 59 -8.41 -6.36 -9.12
C MET A 59 -9.81 -6.98 -9.29
N ARG A 60 -10.64 -6.49 -10.23
CA ARG A 60 -11.94 -7.14 -10.56
C ARG A 60 -11.80 -8.61 -10.96
N LYS A 61 -10.69 -8.98 -11.59
CA LYS A 61 -10.47 -10.37 -12.02
C LYS A 61 -10.09 -11.28 -10.85
N MET A 62 -9.72 -10.71 -9.70
CA MET A 62 -9.17 -11.44 -8.56
C MET A 62 -10.20 -11.73 -7.45
N PHE A 63 -11.25 -10.93 -7.34
CA PHE A 63 -12.23 -11.07 -6.27
C PHE A 63 -13.51 -11.76 -6.74
N MET A 64 -14.18 -12.42 -5.80
CA MET A 64 -15.50 -13.05 -5.94
C MET A 64 -16.51 -12.28 -5.10
N VAL A 65 -17.60 -11.87 -5.73
CA VAL A 65 -18.74 -11.21 -5.09
C VAL A 65 -19.99 -12.01 -5.49
N ASP A 66 -20.71 -12.54 -4.51
CA ASP A 66 -21.93 -13.35 -4.73
C ASP A 66 -21.75 -14.49 -5.75
N GLY A 67 -20.59 -15.16 -5.73
CA GLY A 67 -20.28 -16.29 -6.61
C GLY A 67 -19.84 -15.92 -8.03
N ALA A 68 -19.66 -14.63 -8.35
CA ALA A 68 -19.16 -14.17 -9.64
C ALA A 68 -17.92 -13.28 -9.48
N ALA A 69 -17.10 -13.17 -10.53
CA ALA A 69 -15.95 -12.27 -10.54
C ALA A 69 -16.41 -10.81 -10.43
N GLY A 70 -15.87 -10.08 -9.46
CA GLY A 70 -16.27 -8.71 -9.15
C GLY A 70 -15.11 -7.90 -8.57
N PRO A 71 -15.19 -6.56 -8.54
CA PRO A 71 -14.18 -5.74 -7.88
C PRO A 71 -14.21 -5.97 -6.36
N PRO A 72 -13.09 -5.69 -5.66
CA PRO A 72 -13.12 -5.60 -4.20
C PRO A 72 -14.15 -4.56 -3.75
N HIS A 73 -14.65 -4.71 -2.53
CA HIS A 73 -15.55 -3.70 -1.97
C HIS A 73 -14.83 -2.37 -1.80
N MET A 74 -15.38 -1.32 -2.42
CA MET A 74 -14.88 0.04 -2.29
C MET A 74 -15.55 0.73 -1.10
N VAL A 75 -14.74 1.34 -0.23
CA VAL A 75 -15.26 2.06 0.94
C VAL A 75 -15.98 3.32 0.50
N THR A 76 -17.25 3.47 0.89
CA THR A 76 -18.09 4.62 0.56
C THR A 76 -18.97 5.04 1.76
N GLY A 77 -19.50 6.26 1.72
CA GLY A 77 -20.45 6.79 2.71
C GLY A 77 -19.86 6.99 4.12
N ASN A 78 -20.70 6.85 5.15
CA ASN A 78 -20.37 7.14 6.55
C ASN A 78 -19.24 6.26 7.15
N LYS A 79 -18.78 5.23 6.43
CA LYS A 79 -17.65 4.39 6.83
C LYS A 79 -16.29 4.98 6.42
N MET A 80 -16.27 6.05 5.64
CA MET A 80 -15.03 6.76 5.28
C MET A 80 -14.52 7.58 6.47
N ARG A 81 -13.44 7.10 7.06
CA ARG A 81 -12.57 7.84 7.99
C ARG A 81 -11.80 8.98 7.31
N PHE A 82 -11.37 8.80 6.06
CA PHE A 82 -10.54 9.77 5.34
C PHE A 82 -11.35 10.48 4.27
N GLY A 83 -11.44 11.81 4.36
CA GLY A 83 -12.15 12.64 3.38
C GLY A 83 -11.34 12.91 2.11
N LYS A 84 -10.00 12.81 2.18
CA LYS A 84 -9.10 13.01 1.05
C LYS A 84 -8.14 11.83 0.90
N VAL A 85 -7.76 11.53 -0.34
CA VAL A 85 -6.78 10.47 -0.66
C VAL A 85 -5.43 10.73 0.02
N MET A 86 -5.02 12.00 0.13
CA MET A 86 -3.78 12.35 0.81
C MET A 86 -3.82 12.00 2.31
N ASP A 87 -4.98 12.13 2.97
CA ASP A 87 -5.10 11.77 4.38
C ASP A 87 -4.94 10.24 4.57
N LEU A 88 -5.45 9.45 3.62
CA LEU A 88 -5.25 8.00 3.59
C LEU A 88 -3.77 7.64 3.35
N LEU A 89 -3.11 8.28 2.39
CA LEU A 89 -1.69 8.03 2.10
C LEU A 89 -0.81 8.41 3.30
N ASN A 90 -1.08 9.55 3.91
CA ASN A 90 -0.38 9.98 5.11
C ASN A 90 -0.55 8.95 6.22
N PHE A 91 -1.77 8.44 6.42
CA PHE A 91 -2.01 7.38 7.40
C PHE A 91 -1.28 6.07 7.08
N LEU A 92 -1.20 5.69 5.81
CA LEU A 92 -0.55 4.45 5.35
C LEU A 92 0.98 4.47 5.46
N PHE A 93 1.60 5.62 5.22
CA PHE A 93 3.05 5.71 5.00
C PHE A 93 3.80 6.62 5.97
N LEU A 94 3.14 7.62 6.58
CA LEU A 94 3.83 8.54 7.48
C LEU A 94 3.83 8.05 8.92
N TRP A 95 4.85 8.50 9.65
CA TRP A 95 5.02 8.32 11.08
C TRP A 95 4.31 9.49 11.78
N ASP A 96 3.13 9.22 12.32
CA ASP A 96 2.40 10.12 13.21
C ASP A 96 2.23 9.48 14.58
N GLU A 97 1.65 10.23 15.53
CA GLU A 97 1.36 9.75 16.89
C GLU A 97 0.26 8.67 16.92
N GLN A 98 -0.31 8.29 15.78
CA GLN A 98 -1.39 7.31 15.74
C GLN A 98 -0.84 5.89 15.83
N GLU A 99 -1.22 5.21 16.91
CA GLU A 99 -0.90 3.80 17.06
C GLU A 99 -1.62 2.96 15.98
N ARG A 100 -0.84 2.08 15.34
CA ARG A 100 -1.32 1.10 14.35
C ARG A 100 -1.09 -0.31 14.90
N PRO A 101 -1.69 -0.70 16.03
CA PRO A 101 -1.31 -1.93 16.74
C PRO A 101 -1.46 -3.20 15.87
N GLY A 102 -2.40 -3.20 14.91
CA GLY A 102 -2.63 -4.36 14.05
C GLY A 102 -1.72 -4.49 12.82
N TRP A 103 -1.01 -3.43 12.41
CA TRP A 103 -0.23 -3.46 11.16
C TRP A 103 0.92 -2.44 11.08
N GLY A 104 1.19 -1.66 12.13
CA GLY A 104 2.33 -0.74 12.17
C GLY A 104 3.69 -1.43 12.17
N ASN A 105 3.73 -2.76 12.36
CA ASN A 105 4.94 -3.57 12.25
C ASN A 105 5.11 -4.23 10.86
N LYS A 106 4.31 -3.85 9.86
CA LYS A 106 4.47 -4.37 8.49
C LYS A 106 5.82 -3.94 7.92
N LEU A 107 6.43 -4.83 7.14
CA LEU A 107 7.78 -4.67 6.63
C LEU A 107 7.90 -3.43 5.74
N TYR A 108 6.86 -3.12 4.94
CA TYR A 108 6.87 -1.93 4.08
C TYR A 108 7.01 -0.62 4.88
N TRP A 109 6.41 -0.56 6.06
CA TRP A 109 6.46 0.62 6.91
C TRP A 109 7.86 0.76 7.53
N VAL A 110 8.42 -0.36 8.01
CA VAL A 110 9.76 -0.40 8.59
C VAL A 110 10.84 -0.05 7.55
N ILE A 111 10.77 -0.60 6.34
CA ILE A 111 11.76 -0.33 5.28
C ILE A 111 11.66 1.13 4.81
N LEU A 112 10.47 1.71 4.72
CA LEU A 112 10.29 3.12 4.37
C LEU A 112 10.91 4.02 5.45
N GLN A 113 10.69 3.68 6.72
CA GLN A 113 11.26 4.45 7.83
C GLN A 113 12.78 4.41 7.80
N LYS A 114 13.35 3.22 7.61
CA LYS A 114 14.81 3.04 7.54
C LYS A 114 15.42 3.68 6.31
N THR A 115 14.69 3.69 5.19
CA THR A 115 15.09 4.40 3.98
C THR A 115 15.13 5.91 4.23
N PHE A 116 14.09 6.47 4.83
CA PHE A 116 14.03 7.89 5.17
C PHE A 116 15.14 8.29 6.14
N GLU A 117 15.32 7.57 7.24
CA GLU A 117 16.40 7.81 8.22
C GLU A 117 17.79 7.78 7.56
N MET A 118 18.01 6.83 6.64
CA MET A 118 19.27 6.74 5.90
C MET A 118 19.47 7.94 4.97
N LEU A 119 18.44 8.35 4.24
CA LEU A 119 18.50 9.50 3.32
C LEU A 119 18.71 10.80 4.08
N GLU A 120 18.04 10.97 5.21
CA GLU A 120 18.22 12.15 6.08
C GLU A 120 19.66 12.25 6.56
N ARG A 121 20.26 11.15 7.04
CA ARG A 121 21.65 11.12 7.50
C ARG A 121 22.66 11.42 6.39
N ARG A 122 22.37 11.01 5.14
CA ARG A 122 23.30 11.14 4.00
C ARG A 122 23.14 12.45 3.23
N LEU A 123 21.92 12.92 3.05
CA LEU A 123 21.55 14.00 2.12
C LEU A 123 20.89 15.19 2.83
N GLY A 124 20.57 15.06 4.12
CA GLY A 124 19.87 16.05 4.92
C GLY A 124 18.35 15.94 4.82
N TYR A 125 17.66 16.39 5.87
CA TYR A 125 16.20 16.30 6.03
C TYR A 125 15.43 16.79 4.81
N ARG A 126 15.73 18.00 4.29
CA ARG A 126 15.01 18.58 3.14
C ARG A 126 15.02 17.68 1.90
N ARG A 127 16.11 16.93 1.68
CA ARG A 127 16.21 16.03 0.53
C ARG A 127 15.48 14.71 0.78
N ALA A 128 15.52 14.19 2.00
CA ALA A 128 14.77 13.02 2.40
C ALA A 128 13.25 13.28 2.35
N ASP A 129 12.82 14.45 2.81
CA ASP A 129 11.43 14.92 2.77
C ASP A 129 10.92 15.04 1.33
N LYS A 130 11.70 15.69 0.46
CA LYS A 130 11.37 15.74 -0.97
C LYS A 130 11.29 14.34 -1.61
N TRP A 131 12.19 13.43 -1.25
CA TRP A 131 12.17 12.05 -1.74
C TRP A 131 10.91 11.31 -1.27
N LEU A 132 10.45 11.56 -0.03
CA LEU A 132 9.22 10.99 0.51
C LEU A 132 7.99 11.51 -0.25
N ASP A 133 7.94 12.80 -0.57
CA ASP A 133 6.91 13.37 -1.43
C ASP A 133 6.89 12.72 -2.82
N GLU A 134 8.07 12.50 -3.41
CA GLU A 134 8.22 11.81 -4.70
C GLU A 134 7.73 10.35 -4.60
N PHE A 135 8.06 9.63 -3.52
CA PHE A 135 7.54 8.29 -3.25
C PHE A 135 6.01 8.27 -3.17
N LEU A 136 5.40 9.16 -2.39
CA LEU A 136 3.94 9.27 -2.28
C LEU A 136 3.28 9.65 -3.61
N HIS A 137 3.96 10.46 -4.42
CA HIS A 137 3.51 10.80 -5.76
C HIS A 137 3.51 9.56 -6.67
N VAL A 138 4.57 8.74 -6.64
CA VAL A 138 4.65 7.49 -7.41
C VAL A 138 3.54 6.53 -7.00
N VAL A 139 3.32 6.31 -5.69
CA VAL A 139 2.20 5.49 -5.18
C VAL A 139 0.87 5.92 -5.80
N ARG A 140 0.59 7.22 -5.88
CA ARG A 140 -0.65 7.74 -6.48
C ARG A 140 -0.78 7.44 -7.97
N LEU A 141 0.33 7.40 -8.69
CA LEU A 141 0.34 7.14 -10.13
C LEU A 141 0.19 5.64 -10.43
N THR A 142 0.72 4.77 -9.56
CA THR A 142 0.76 3.32 -9.78
C THR A 142 -0.35 2.54 -9.07
N HIS A 143 -0.91 3.08 -7.97
CA HIS A 143 -1.90 2.40 -7.13
C HIS A 143 -3.23 3.16 -7.13
N TRP A 144 -4.10 2.79 -8.06
CA TRP A 144 -5.44 3.37 -8.20
C TRP A 144 -6.46 2.77 -7.23
N VAL A 145 -6.12 1.62 -6.64
CA VAL A 145 -6.84 1.00 -5.53
C VAL A 145 -5.85 0.81 -4.39
N LEU A 146 -6.17 1.35 -3.22
CA LEU A 146 -5.34 1.29 -2.03
C LEU A 146 -6.04 0.48 -0.93
N PRO A 147 -5.28 -0.21 -0.05
CA PRO A 147 -5.86 -0.80 1.15
C PRO A 147 -6.52 0.28 2.00
N TYR A 148 -7.65 -0.08 2.60
CA TYR A 148 -8.38 0.79 3.51
C TYR A 148 -8.28 0.23 4.94
N PRO A 149 -7.24 0.63 5.70
CA PRO A 149 -6.93 0.04 6.99
C PRO A 149 -7.92 0.43 8.09
N SER A 150 -8.03 -0.45 9.07
CA SER A 150 -8.56 -0.15 10.41
C SER A 150 -7.40 -0.10 11.42
N ASN A 151 -7.70 0.18 12.69
CA ASN A 151 -6.69 0.11 13.76
C ASN A 151 -6.11 -1.32 13.93
N GLY A 152 -6.90 -2.35 13.59
CA GLY A 152 -6.54 -3.76 13.81
C GLY A 152 -6.03 -4.52 12.57
N ALA A 153 -6.17 -3.97 11.36
CA ALA A 153 -5.76 -4.66 10.14
C ALA A 153 -5.56 -3.69 8.96
N LEU A 154 -4.60 -4.03 8.09
CA LEU A 154 -4.31 -3.29 6.86
C LEU A 154 -5.45 -3.40 5.83
N ILE A 155 -6.15 -4.54 5.79
CA ILE A 155 -7.36 -4.78 4.98
C ILE A 155 -8.41 -5.39 5.90
N THR A 156 -9.66 -4.94 5.73
CA THR A 156 -10.80 -5.44 6.50
C THR A 156 -11.80 -6.13 5.59
N SER A 157 -12.37 -7.24 6.06
CA SER A 157 -13.51 -7.88 5.40
C SER A 157 -14.76 -7.04 5.63
N THR A 158 -15.65 -7.03 4.64
CA THR A 158 -16.98 -6.45 4.85
C THR A 158 -17.83 -7.39 5.69
N LYS A 159 -18.71 -6.85 6.53
CA LYS A 159 -19.74 -7.67 7.18
C LYS A 159 -20.67 -8.16 6.08
N THR A 160 -20.79 -9.47 5.90
CA THR A 160 -21.95 -10.06 5.24
C THR A 160 -23.15 -9.73 6.11
N SER A 161 -24.15 -9.02 5.58
CA SER A 161 -25.47 -9.07 6.20
C SER A 161 -26.05 -10.41 5.79
N ASP A 162 -26.13 -11.36 6.72
CA ASP A 162 -27.03 -12.50 6.53
C ASP A 162 -28.42 -11.90 6.30
N ARG A 163 -28.93 -12.03 5.08
CA ARG A 163 -30.32 -11.75 4.73
C ARG A 163 -31.08 -13.06 4.70
#